data_AF-A0A254UPV1-F1
#
_entry.id   AF-A0A254UPV1-F1
#
_cell.length_a   1.000
_cell.length_b   1.000
_cell.length_c   1.000
_cell.angle_alpha   90.00
_cell.angle_beta   90.00
_cell.angle_gamma   90.00
#
_symmetry.space_group_name_H-M   'P 1'
#
loop_
_entity.id
_entity.type
_entity.pdbx_description
1 polymer ?
#
loop_
_entity_poly.entity_id
_entity_poly.type
_entity_poly.pdbx_seq_one_letter_code
_entity_poly.pdbx_strand_id
1 'polypeptide(L)' 'MKILKDVLTELFGMFLGDAWLSTAILAVVALTALAIDLGGAPPMLGGVLLLIGSLGVLIGAVLRAARQKLAPTRVPHR' A
#
# COMPACT_ATOMS: atom_id res chain seq x y z
N MET A 1 -9.66 14.00 -28.07
CA MET A 1 -9.42 12.57 -27.78
C MET A 1 -9.76 12.30 -26.32
N LYS A 2 -10.99 11.85 -26.03
CA LYS A 2 -11.44 11.58 -24.65
C LYS A 2 -10.84 10.28 -24.10
N ILE A 3 -10.69 9.27 -24.96
CA ILE A 3 -10.16 7.95 -24.60
C ILE A 3 -8.74 8.02 -23.97
N LEU A 4 -7.84 8.81 -24.55
CA LEU A 4 -6.46 8.89 -24.07
C LEU A 4 -6.39 9.57 -22.70
N LYS A 5 -7.26 10.56 -22.48
CA LYS A 5 -7.34 11.28 -21.21
C LYS A 5 -7.95 10.42 -20.10
N ASP A 6 -8.96 9.60 -20.42
CA ASP A 6 -9.56 8.66 -19.48
C ASP A 6 -8.57 7.57 -19.07
N VAL A 7 -7.88 6.95 -20.04
CA VAL A 7 -6.85 5.94 -19.76
C VAL A 7 -5.71 6.51 -18.92
N LEU A 8 -5.22 7.72 -19.23
CA LEU A 8 -4.22 8.37 -18.38
C LEU A 8 -4.75 8.58 -16.95
N THR A 9 -5.98 9.06 -16.80
CA THR A 9 -6.56 9.33 -15.48
C THR A 9 -6.73 8.05 -14.66
N GLU A 10 -7.17 6.97 -15.29
CA GLU A 10 -7.32 5.65 -14.66
C GLU A 10 -5.95 5.05 -14.30
N LEU A 11 -4.96 5.18 -15.19
CA LEU A 11 -3.58 4.75 -14.95
C LEU A 11 -2.98 5.51 -13.77
N PHE A 12 -3.09 6.84 -13.75
CA PHE A 12 -2.63 7.67 -12.63
C PHE A 12 -3.37 7.33 -11.34
N GLY A 13 -4.67 7.03 -11.39
CA GLY A 13 -5.45 6.59 -10.24
C GLY A 13 -4.96 5.27 -9.65
N MET A 14 -4.62 4.30 -10.50
CA MET A 14 -4.04 3.03 -10.08
C MET A 14 -2.63 3.21 -9.52
N PHE A 15 -1.77 3.98 -10.20
CA PHE A 15 -0.40 4.28 -9.75
C PHE A 15 -0.35 5.05 -8.44
N LEU A 16 -1.26 6.01 -8.18
CA LEU A 16 -1.30 6.74 -6.91
C LEU A 16 -1.77 5.85 -5.75
N GLY A 17 -2.69 4.91 -6.02
CA GLY A 17 -3.06 3.86 -5.07
C GLY A 17 -1.86 2.97 -4.74
N ASP A 18 -1.10 2.60 -5.76
CA ASP A 18 0.07 1.72 -5.65
C ASP A 18 1.30 2.42 -5.06
N ALA A 19 1.42 3.74 -5.19
CA ALA A 19 2.49 4.54 -4.58
C ALA A 19 2.42 4.53 -3.05
N TRP A 20 1.21 4.62 -2.48
CA TRP A 20 1.01 4.49 -1.03
C TRP A 20 1.34 3.08 -0.53
N LEU A 21 0.94 2.06 -1.30
CA LEU A 21 1.25 0.67 -0.99
C LEU A 21 2.77 0.42 -1.02
N SER A 22 3.42 0.87 -2.10
CA SER A 22 4.86 0.79 -2.30
C SER A 22 5.63 1.50 -1.19
N THR A 23 5.17 2.70 -0.78
CA THR A 23 5.77 3.44 0.34
C THR A 23 5.66 2.66 1.65
N ALA A 24 4.51 2.05 1.93
CA ALA A 24 4.31 1.25 3.13
C ALA A 24 5.19 -0.01 3.14
N ILE A 25 5.33 -0.70 2.00
CA ILE A 25 6.25 -1.83 1.85
C ILE A 25 7.70 -1.38 2.08
N LEU A 26 8.10 -0.25 1.48
CA LEU A 26 9.45 0.29 1.61
C LEU A 26 9.77 0.66 3.07
N ALA A 27 8.78 1.16 3.82
CA ALA A 27 8.91 1.39 5.26
C ALA A 27 9.09 0.09 6.04
N VAL A 28 8.34 -0.98 5.73
CA VAL A 28 8.51 -2.31 6.35
C VAL A 28 9.91 -2.87 6.07
N VAL A 29 10.39 -2.75 4.84
CA VAL A 29 11.74 -3.19 4.44
C VAL A 29 12.80 -2.39 5.19
N ALA A 30 12.68 -1.07 5.26
CA ALA A 30 13.61 -0.22 6.00
C ALA A 30 13.65 -0.57 7.50
N LEU A 31 12.48 -0.75 8.13
CA LEU A 31 12.41 -1.16 9.53
C LEU A 31 13.04 -2.53 9.78
N THR A 32 12.83 -3.47 8.85
CA THR A 32 13.46 -4.79 8.94
C THR A 32 14.98 -4.69 8.79
N ALA A 33 15.45 -3.95 7.79
CA ALA A 33 16.88 -3.75 7.57
C ALA A 33 17.53 -3.14 8.82
N LEU A 34 16.93 -2.09 9.41
CA LEU A 34 17.41 -1.49 10.65
C LEU A 34 17.42 -2.50 11.81
N ALA A 35 16.39 -3.33 11.94
CA ALA A 35 16.33 -4.36 12.99
C ALA A 35 17.44 -5.42 12.85
N ILE A 36 17.83 -5.77 11.62
CA ILE A 36 18.91 -6.73 11.38
C ILE A 36 20.28 -6.06 11.56
N ASP A 37 20.54 -4.95 10.86
CA ASP A 37 21.86 -4.31 10.80
C ASP A 37 22.25 -3.60 12.10
N LEU A 38 21.31 -2.89 12.74
CA LEU A 38 21.59 -2.19 14.01
C LEU A 38 21.21 -3.01 15.24
N GLY A 39 20.21 -3.89 15.12
CA GLY A 39 19.73 -4.70 16.25
C GLY A 39 20.47 -6.02 16.44
N GLY A 40 21.33 -6.42 15.48
CA GLY A 40 21.98 -7.74 15.50
C GLY A 40 20.98 -8.90 15.47
N ALA A 41 19.75 -8.65 15.02
CA ALA A 41 18.71 -9.65 15.01
C ALA A 41 19.09 -10.81 14.07
N PRO A 42 18.82 -12.07 14.44
CA PRO A 42 19.01 -13.21 13.56
C PRO A 42 18.29 -13.00 12.22
N PRO A 43 18.89 -13.38 11.07
CA PRO A 43 18.28 -13.20 9.76
C PRO A 43 16.87 -13.82 9.64
N MET A 44 16.61 -14.91 10.37
CA MET A 44 15.28 -15.53 10.44
C MET A 44 14.21 -14.59 11.05
N LEU A 45 14.56 -13.83 12.09
CA LEU A 45 13.65 -12.87 12.70
C LEU A 45 13.34 -11.72 11.73
N GLY A 46 14.33 -11.28 10.95
CA GLY A 46 14.12 -10.34 9.84
C GLY A 46 13.15 -10.87 8.79
N GLY A 47 13.31 -12.13 8.37
CA GLY A 47 12.38 -12.78 7.45
C GLY A 47 10.94 -12.84 7.96
N VAL A 48 10.76 -13.18 9.24
CA VAL A 48 9.43 -13.17 9.89
C VAL A 48 8.85 -11.76 9.96
N LEU A 49 9.66 -10.76 10.29
CA LEU A 49 9.23 -9.35 10.36
C LEU A 49 8.76 -8.85 8.99
N LEU A 50 9.50 -9.18 7.91
CA LEU A 50 9.10 -8.87 6.54
C LEU A 50 7.80 -9.57 6.16
N LEU A 51 7.66 -10.85 6.48
CA LEU A 51 6.46 -11.63 6.16
C LEU A 51 5.24 -11.01 6.83
N ILE A 52 5.29 -10.79 8.14
CA ILE A 52 4.16 -10.25 8.91
C ILE A 52 3.89 -8.80 8.51
N GLY A 53 4.94 -7.98 8.38
CA GLY A 53 4.82 -6.57 7.99
C GLY A 53 4.23 -6.40 6.60
N SER A 54 4.68 -7.19 5.62
CA SER A 54 4.14 -7.14 4.25
C SER A 54 2.69 -7.63 4.17
N LEU A 55 2.33 -8.71 4.86
CA LEU A 55 0.93 -9.14 4.96
C LEU A 55 0.06 -8.07 5.62
N GLY A 56 0.53 -7.44 6.71
CA GLY A 56 -0.19 -6.37 7.39
C GLY A 56 -0.46 -5.18 6.47
N VAL A 57 0.55 -4.74 5.70
CA VAL A 57 0.40 -3.69 4.70
C VAL A 57 -0.61 -4.07 3.62
N LEU A 58 -0.52 -5.30 3.09
CA LEU A 58 -1.46 -5.80 2.08
C LEU A 58 -2.90 -5.81 2.59
N ILE A 59 -3.14 -6.39 3.77
CA ILE A 59 -4.47 -6.46 4.38
C ILE A 59 -5.01 -5.04 4.62
N GLY A 60 -4.20 -4.15 5.18
CA GLY A 60 -4.57 -2.75 5.40
C GLY A 60 -4.95 -2.03 4.11
N ALA A 61 -4.19 -2.24 3.04
CA ALA A 61 -4.48 -1.68 1.72
C ALA A 61 -5.78 -2.22 1.12
N VAL A 62 -6.00 -3.53 1.17
CA VAL A 62 -7.23 -4.17 0.69
C VAL A 62 -8.45 -3.67 1.48
N LEU A 63 -8.35 -3.60 2.81
CA LEU A 63 -9.43 -3.09 3.67
C LEU A 63 -9.71 -1.60 3.41
N ARG A 64 -8.68 -0.78 3.20
CA ARG A 64 -8.82 0.63 2.83
C ARG A 64 -9.54 0.77 1.49
N ALA A 65 -9.15 0.00 0.48
CA ALA A 65 -9.79 -0.01 -0.83
C ALA A 65 -11.26 -0.47 -0.75
N ALA A 66 -11.54 -1.52 0.03
CA ALA A 66 -12.91 -2.00 0.27
C ALA A 66 -13.78 -0.92 0.95
N ARG A 67 -13.25 -0.23 1.97
CA ARG A 67 -13.96 0.87 2.66
C ARG A 67 -14.26 2.05 1.74
N GLN A 68 -13.33 2.40 0.84
CA GLN A 68 -13.56 3.48 -0.14
C GLN A 68 -14.67 3.13 -1.14
N LYS A 69 -14.81 1.85 -1.52
CA LYS A 69 -15.91 1.37 -2.37
C LYS A 69 -17.26 1.34 -1.64
N LEU A 70 -17.25 1.17 -0.32
CA LEU A 70 -18.46 1.12 0.52
C LEU A 70 -18.91 2.49 1.03
N ALA A 71 -18.09 3.53 0.91
CA ALA A 71 -18.50 4.89 1.24
C ALA A 71 -19.68 5.29 0.33
N PRO A 72 -20.89 5.54 0.86
CA PRO A 72 -22.04 5.86 0.04
C PRO A 72 -21.71 7.11 -0.75
N THR A 73 -21.82 7.01 -2.07
CA THR A 73 -21.88 8.16 -2.97
C THR A 73 -22.90 9.12 -2.40
N ARG A 74 -22.44 10.19 -1.72
CA ARG A 74 -23.29 11.35 -1.46
C ARG A 74 -23.57 11.93 -2.83
N VAL A 75 -24.68 11.49 -3.43
CA VAL A 75 -25.28 12.15 -4.58
C VAL A 75 -25.58 13.58 -4.11
N PRO A 76 -24.90 14.61 -4.62
CA PRO A 76 -25.28 15.98 -4.33
C PRO A 76 -26.58 16.22 -5.06
N HIS A 77 -27.69 16.19 -4.33
CA HIS A 77 -28.95 16.71 -4.81
C HIS A 77 -28.79 18.24 -4.85
N ARG A 78 -28.45 18.79 -6.02
CA ARG A 78 -28.66 20.20 -6.30
C ARG A 78 -29.02 20.40 -7.76
#